data_AF-X1M9B6-F1
#
_entry.id   AF-X1M9B6-F1
#
_cell.length_a   1.000
_cell.length_b   1.000
_cell.length_c   1.000
_cell.angle_alpha   90.00
_cell.angle_beta   90.00
_cell.angle_gamma   90.00
#
_symmetry.space_group_name_H-M   'P 1'
#
loop_
_entity.id
_entity.type
_entity.pdbx_description
1 polymer ?
#
loop_
_entity_poly.entity_id
_entity_poly.type
_entity_poly.pdbx_seq_one_letter_code
_entity_poly.pdbx_strand_id
1 'polypeptide(L)'
;MIEYLTEVFRGILAAGVKGILVLNAHDGNIEVVKAAGEVIADEFLDRFVLLINWWQTLPESFVNSLGFFSQSGGHGHGGPLETSVVQAIKPEAVELSKGKDIDLKPGSANEALHVVCGETHRETWAGYHGRVSEASKEKGEVLIEESVKRIVKAVQEWISTHV
;
A
#
# COMPACT_ATOMS: atom_id res chain seq x y z
N MET A 1 7.91 -0.62 -17.06
CA MET A 1 7.52 -1.37 -15.84
C MET A 1 6.37 -2.32 -16.12
N ILE A 2 5.32 -1.91 -16.85
CA ILE A 2 4.22 -2.80 -17.28
C ILE A 2 4.76 -4.02 -18.00
N GLU A 3 5.51 -3.85 -19.10
CA GLU A 3 6.11 -4.97 -19.86
C GLU A 3 6.91 -5.92 -18.97
N TYR A 4 7.82 -5.39 -18.14
CA TYR A 4 8.59 -6.18 -17.18
C TYR A 4 7.70 -7.04 -16.28
N LEU A 5 6.65 -6.44 -15.71
CA LEU A 5 5.75 -7.13 -14.80
C LEU A 5 4.91 -8.18 -15.52
N THR A 6 4.45 -7.88 -16.74
CA THR A 6 3.78 -8.83 -17.63
C THR A 6 4.67 -10.03 -17.93
N GLU A 7 5.94 -9.84 -18.28
CA GLU A 7 6.86 -10.96 -18.52
C GLU A 7 7.07 -11.82 -17.27
N VAL A 8 7.19 -11.20 -16.09
CA VAL A 8 7.31 -11.92 -14.82
C VAL A 8 6.06 -12.76 -14.54
N PHE A 9 4.86 -12.18 -14.68
CA PHE A 9 3.60 -12.90 -14.49
C PHE A 9 3.46 -14.04 -15.49
N ARG A 10 3.73 -13.78 -16.77
CA ARG A 10 3.69 -14.80 -17.83
C ARG A 10 4.63 -15.96 -17.51
N GLY A 11 5.87 -15.67 -17.11
CA GLY A 11 6.83 -16.70 -16.73
C GLY A 11 6.36 -17.58 -15.57
N ILE A 12 5.82 -16.97 -14.50
CA ILE A 12 5.31 -17.70 -13.34
C ILE A 12 4.09 -18.57 -13.71
N LEU A 13 3.13 -18.02 -14.46
CA LEU A 13 1.91 -18.75 -14.85
C LEU A 13 2.21 -19.86 -15.86
N ALA A 14 3.13 -19.63 -16.79
CA ALA A 14 3.59 -20.66 -17.73
C ALA A 14 4.30 -21.83 -17.03
N ALA A 15 4.86 -21.63 -15.84
CA ALA A 15 5.42 -22.70 -15.01
C ALA A 15 4.35 -23.59 -14.35
N GLY A 16 3.06 -23.30 -14.53
CA GLY A 16 1.94 -24.12 -14.07
C GLY A 16 1.30 -23.67 -12.75
N VAL A 17 1.71 -22.52 -12.20
CA VAL A 17 1.06 -21.94 -11.00
C VAL A 17 -0.32 -21.41 -11.37
N LYS A 18 -1.36 -21.70 -10.58
CA LYS A 18 -2.76 -21.29 -10.87
C LYS A 18 -2.99 -19.79 -10.71
N GLY A 19 -2.24 -19.11 -9.84
CA GLY A 19 -2.31 -17.67 -9.72
C GLY A 19 -1.25 -17.03 -8.84
N ILE A 20 -1.23 -15.69 -8.87
CA ILE A 20 -0.21 -14.85 -8.23
C ILE A 20 -0.91 -13.89 -7.27
N LEU A 21 -0.35 -13.69 -6.07
CA LEU A 21 -0.70 -12.57 -5.21
C LEU A 21 0.41 -11.53 -5.26
N VAL A 22 0.08 -10.34 -5.73
CA VAL A 22 0.95 -9.17 -5.69
C VAL A 22 0.66 -8.40 -4.40
N LEU A 23 1.57 -8.53 -3.43
CA LEU A 23 1.55 -7.68 -2.24
C LEU A 23 2.30 -6.38 -2.55
N ASN A 24 1.54 -5.31 -2.79
CA ASN A 24 2.07 -4.02 -3.17
C ASN A 24 2.27 -3.11 -1.95
N ALA A 25 3.34 -2.31 -2.00
CA ALA A 25 3.75 -1.36 -0.97
C ALA A 25 3.87 0.09 -1.48
N HIS A 26 3.49 0.37 -2.73
CA HIS A 26 3.59 1.71 -3.29
C HIS A 26 2.41 2.05 -4.20
N ASP A 27 1.74 3.17 -3.93
CA ASP A 27 0.54 3.60 -4.64
C ASP A 27 0.73 3.69 -6.17
N GLY A 28 1.87 4.22 -6.63
CA GLY A 28 2.19 4.35 -8.05
C GLY A 28 2.28 3.02 -8.81
N ASN A 29 2.37 1.89 -8.12
CA ASN A 29 2.39 0.57 -8.76
C ASN A 29 0.99 0.00 -9.00
N ILE A 30 -0.08 0.55 -8.41
CA ILE A 30 -1.43 -0.04 -8.48
C ILE A 30 -1.88 -0.16 -9.94
N GLU A 31 -1.84 0.93 -10.69
CA GLU A 31 -2.29 0.93 -12.08
C GLU A 31 -1.33 0.16 -12.99
N VAL A 32 -0.04 0.09 -12.66
CA VAL A 32 0.94 -0.73 -13.38
C VAL A 32 0.64 -2.22 -13.22
N VAL A 33 0.31 -2.67 -12.01
CA VAL A 33 -0.06 -4.07 -11.74
C VAL A 33 -1.38 -4.41 -12.41
N LYS A 34 -2.38 -3.53 -12.35
CA LYS A 34 -3.67 -3.73 -13.02
C LYS A 34 -3.49 -3.84 -14.53
N ALA A 35 -2.76 -2.92 -15.15
CA ALA A 35 -2.49 -2.97 -16.59
C ALA A 35 -1.75 -4.25 -17.01
N ALA A 36 -0.77 -4.71 -16.24
CA ALA A 36 -0.11 -5.98 -16.51
C ALA A 36 -1.06 -7.18 -16.35
N GLY A 37 -1.95 -7.14 -15.35
CA GLY A 37 -2.97 -8.16 -15.11
C GLY A 37 -3.97 -8.30 -16.26
N GLU A 38 -4.42 -7.20 -16.87
CA GLU A 38 -5.32 -7.22 -18.03
C GLU A 38 -4.68 -7.94 -19.23
N VAL A 39 -3.40 -7.66 -19.53
CA VAL A 39 -2.69 -8.38 -20.60
C VAL A 39 -2.60 -9.88 -20.30
N ILE A 40 -2.35 -10.25 -19.04
CA ILE A 40 -2.26 -11.65 -18.62
C ILE A 40 -3.62 -12.36 -18.66
N ALA A 41 -4.71 -11.66 -18.35
CA ALA A 41 -6.05 -12.22 -18.37
C ALA A 41 -6.46 -12.70 -19.77
N ASP A 42 -6.04 -11.98 -20.81
CA ASP A 42 -6.25 -12.37 -22.22
C ASP A 42 -5.43 -13.62 -22.62
N GLU A 43 -4.27 -13.83 -22.00
CA GLU A 43 -3.36 -14.94 -22.32
C GLU A 43 -3.65 -16.23 -21.52
N PHE A 44 -4.15 -16.10 -20.29
CA PHE A 44 -4.34 -17.22 -19.37
C PHE A 44 -5.75 -17.23 -18.77
N LEU A 45 -6.71 -17.75 -19.55
CA LEU A 45 -8.14 -17.74 -19.23
C LEU A 45 -8.54 -18.50 -17.94
N ASP A 46 -7.69 -19.42 -17.47
CA ASP A 46 -7.93 -20.24 -16.28
C ASP A 46 -6.92 -19.94 -15.13
N ARG A 47 -6.28 -18.77 -15.18
CA ARG A 47 -5.34 -18.27 -14.17
C ARG A 47 -5.80 -16.93 -13.61
N PHE A 48 -5.18 -16.51 -12.51
CA PHE A 48 -5.52 -15.25 -11.86
C PHE A 48 -4.31 -14.50 -11.29
N VAL A 49 -4.44 -13.18 -11.22
CA VAL A 49 -3.52 -12.30 -10.50
C VAL A 49 -4.35 -11.48 -9.53
N LEU A 50 -4.01 -11.55 -8.23
CA LEU A 50 -4.60 -10.75 -7.18
C LEU A 50 -3.65 -9.62 -6.80
N LEU A 51 -4.20 -8.45 -6.47
CA LEU A 51 -3.45 -7.31 -5.97
C LEU A 51 -3.99 -6.93 -4.59
N ILE A 52 -3.10 -6.85 -3.60
CA ILE A 52 -3.40 -6.27 -2.30
C ILE A 52 -2.36 -5.19 -1.99
N ASN A 53 -2.85 -4.00 -1.68
CA ASN A 53 -2.06 -2.91 -1.10
C ASN A 53 -2.11 -3.04 0.42
N TRP A 54 -0.99 -3.30 1.07
CA TRP A 54 -0.99 -3.63 2.51
C TRP A 54 -1.65 -2.52 3.35
N TRP A 55 -1.41 -1.25 3.01
CA TRP A 55 -1.96 -0.11 3.76
C TRP A 55 -3.49 -0.02 3.63
N GLN A 56 -4.07 -0.44 2.50
CA GLN A 56 -5.53 -0.45 2.33
C GLN A 56 -6.23 -1.52 3.17
N THR A 57 -5.48 -2.48 3.72
CA THR A 57 -6.03 -3.43 4.71
C THR A 57 -6.28 -2.78 6.07
N LEU A 58 -5.70 -1.60 6.32
CA LEU A 58 -5.83 -0.83 7.54
C LEU A 58 -6.69 0.42 7.26
N PRO A 59 -8.00 0.31 7.00
CA PRO A 59 -8.82 1.46 6.64
C PRO A 59 -8.75 2.54 7.72
N GLU A 60 -8.82 3.80 7.32
CA GLU A 60 -8.73 4.94 8.24
C GLU A 60 -9.68 4.81 9.43
N SER A 61 -10.91 4.33 9.23
CA SER A 61 -11.88 4.10 10.30
C SER A 61 -11.40 3.12 11.38
N PHE A 62 -10.65 2.08 10.98
CA PHE A 62 -10.03 1.14 11.90
C PHE A 62 -8.87 1.80 12.65
N VAL A 63 -7.95 2.45 11.94
CA VAL A 63 -6.78 3.04 12.61
C VAL A 63 -7.19 4.18 13.55
N ASN A 64 -8.21 4.97 13.18
CA ASN A 64 -8.80 5.98 14.04
C ASN A 64 -9.43 5.38 15.30
N SER A 65 -10.03 4.19 15.24
CA SER A 65 -10.60 3.55 16.43
C SER A 65 -9.55 3.08 17.44
N LEU A 66 -8.29 2.90 17.01
CA LEU A 66 -7.15 2.63 17.88
C LEU A 66 -6.66 3.90 18.61
N GLY A 67 -7.03 5.09 18.15
CA GLY A 67 -6.57 6.36 18.72
C GLY A 67 -5.08 6.60 18.55
N PHE A 68 -4.45 5.96 17.56
CA PHE A 68 -2.99 6.00 17.38
C PHE A 68 -2.47 7.31 16.80
N PHE A 69 -3.23 7.93 15.90
CA PHE A 69 -2.79 9.08 15.12
C PHE A 69 -3.85 10.17 15.13
N SER A 70 -3.42 11.43 15.16
CA SER A 70 -4.34 12.58 15.22
C SER A 70 -4.85 13.05 13.85
N GLN A 71 -4.26 12.55 12.76
CA GLN A 71 -4.61 12.93 11.39
C GLN A 71 -4.71 11.70 10.48
N SER A 72 -5.81 11.58 9.73
CA SER A 72 -6.02 10.62 8.62
C SER A 72 -5.72 9.15 8.94
N GLY A 73 -5.91 8.71 10.20
CA GLY A 73 -5.48 7.37 10.64
C GLY A 73 -4.00 7.09 10.38
N GLY A 74 -3.16 8.13 10.35
CA GLY A 74 -1.73 8.06 10.06
C GLY A 74 -1.38 7.80 8.59
N HIS A 75 -2.36 7.71 7.69
CA HIS A 75 -2.13 7.49 6.27
C HIS A 75 -1.40 8.67 5.62
N GLY A 76 -0.51 8.33 4.69
CA GLY A 76 0.26 9.28 3.91
C GLY A 76 1.62 8.73 3.53
N HIS A 77 2.29 9.37 2.57
CA HIS A 77 3.61 8.95 2.12
C HIS A 77 4.67 9.28 3.17
N GLY A 78 5.42 8.26 3.62
CA GLY A 78 6.39 8.39 4.72
C GLY A 78 5.75 8.84 6.03
N GLY A 79 4.43 8.73 6.16
CA GLY A 79 3.68 9.20 7.31
C GLY A 79 3.88 8.33 8.55
N PRO A 80 3.19 8.65 9.66
CA PRO A 80 3.39 7.93 10.91
C PRO A 80 2.95 6.47 10.87
N LEU A 81 1.98 6.10 10.02
CA LEU A 81 1.57 4.70 9.82
C LEU A 81 2.72 3.88 9.19
N GLU A 82 3.29 4.33 8.07
CA GLU A 82 4.41 3.65 7.41
C GLU A 82 5.66 3.66 8.30
N THR A 83 5.96 4.79 8.93
CA THR A 83 7.12 4.96 9.82
C THR A 83 7.02 4.05 11.04
N SER A 84 5.83 3.84 11.59
CA SER A 84 5.61 2.90 12.71
C SER A 84 5.89 1.46 12.27
N VAL A 85 5.41 1.06 11.09
CA VAL A 85 5.67 -0.29 10.53
C VAL A 85 7.16 -0.51 10.29
N VAL A 86 7.88 0.47 9.73
CA VAL A 86 9.34 0.36 9.56
C VAL A 86 10.04 0.29 10.92
N GLN A 87 9.64 1.09 11.92
CA GLN A 87 10.19 1.00 13.27
C GLN A 87 9.99 -0.36 13.93
N ALA A 88 8.86 -1.02 13.67
CA ALA A 88 8.60 -2.37 14.19
C ALA A 88 9.54 -3.43 13.61
N ILE A 89 9.87 -3.31 12.32
CA ILE A 89 10.70 -4.29 11.59
C ILE A 89 12.20 -3.99 11.75
N LYS A 90 12.57 -2.72 11.62
CA LYS A 90 13.94 -2.24 11.55
C LYS A 90 14.08 -0.89 12.28
N PRO A 91 14.04 -0.90 13.63
CA PRO A 91 14.06 0.33 14.43
C PRO A 91 15.23 1.27 14.09
N GLU A 92 16.40 0.70 13.80
CA GLU A 92 17.62 1.45 13.50
C GLU A 92 17.60 2.16 12.14
N ALA A 93 16.62 1.86 11.28
CA ALA A 93 16.42 2.55 10.02
C ALA A 93 15.59 3.85 10.16
N VAL A 94 15.08 4.14 11.36
CA VAL A 94 14.23 5.32 11.61
C VAL A 94 14.84 6.21 12.67
N GLU A 95 15.06 7.47 12.31
CA GLU A 95 15.51 8.51 13.23
C GLU A 95 14.45 9.63 13.30
N LEU A 96 13.46 9.47 14.19
CA LEU A 96 12.33 10.42 14.31
C LEU A 96 12.78 11.86 14.58
N SER A 97 13.90 12.06 15.28
CA SER A 97 14.46 13.38 15.58
C SER A 97 14.91 14.17 14.34
N LYS A 98 15.12 13.50 13.20
CA LYS A 98 15.45 14.14 11.92
C LYS A 98 14.20 14.56 11.14
N GLY A 99 13.05 13.98 11.45
CA GLY A 99 11.77 14.31 10.84
C GLY A 99 11.08 15.48 11.54
N LYS A 100 10.32 16.26 10.78
CA LYS A 100 9.37 17.25 11.29
C LYS A 100 7.96 16.85 10.88
N ASP A 101 6.99 17.22 11.69
CA ASP A 101 5.59 17.03 11.33
C ASP A 101 5.21 17.98 10.18
N ILE A 102 4.58 17.42 9.16
CA ILE A 102 4.11 18.15 7.97
C ILE A 102 2.66 17.74 7.76
N ASP A 103 1.71 18.52 8.28
CA ASP A 103 0.29 18.19 8.17
C ASP A 103 -0.12 17.96 6.71
N LEU A 104 -0.93 16.92 6.47
CA LEU A 104 -1.51 16.68 5.15
C LEU A 104 -2.32 17.90 4.69
N LYS A 105 -2.07 18.34 3.45
CA LYS A 105 -2.96 19.30 2.79
C LYS A 105 -4.17 18.55 2.24
N PRO A 106 -5.39 19.07 2.40
CA PRO A 106 -6.55 18.50 1.73
C PRO A 106 -6.32 18.44 0.23
N GLY A 107 -6.65 17.30 -0.39
CA GLY A 107 -6.69 17.19 -1.84
C GLY A 107 -7.79 18.07 -2.45
N SER A 108 -7.87 18.08 -3.78
CA SER A 108 -8.98 18.72 -4.48
C SER A 108 -10.32 18.16 -3.98
N ALA A 109 -11.26 19.03 -3.59
CA ALA A 109 -12.61 18.62 -3.21
C ALA A 109 -13.48 18.20 -4.42
N ASN A 110 -12.92 18.19 -5.63
CA ASN A 110 -13.64 17.83 -6.84
C ASN A 110 -13.61 16.31 -7.05
N GLU A 111 -14.77 15.67 -6.92
CA GLU A 111 -14.93 14.22 -7.00
C GLU A 111 -14.77 13.64 -8.42
N ALA A 112 -14.83 14.48 -9.46
CA ALA A 112 -14.78 14.05 -10.86
C ALA A 112 -13.40 14.18 -11.50
N LEU A 113 -12.47 14.89 -10.85
CA LEU A 113 -11.15 15.17 -11.41
C LEU A 113 -10.09 14.27 -10.78
N HIS A 114 -9.45 13.48 -11.63
CA HIS A 114 -8.23 12.75 -11.28
C HIS A 114 -7.02 13.58 -11.70
N VAL A 115 -6.25 14.06 -10.73
CA VAL A 115 -5.00 14.75 -11.03
C VAL A 115 -3.94 13.71 -11.37
N VAL A 116 -3.60 13.60 -12.66
CA VAL A 116 -2.59 12.64 -13.14
C VAL A 116 -1.16 13.15 -12.95
N CYS A 117 -0.98 14.48 -12.92
CA CYS A 117 0.31 15.14 -12.70
C CYS A 117 0.10 16.56 -12.15
N GLY A 118 1.05 17.07 -11.35
CA GLY A 118 1.11 18.48 -10.95
C GLY A 118 0.61 18.80 -9.53
N GLU A 119 0.20 17.80 -8.75
CA GLU A 119 -0.25 18.00 -7.36
C GLU A 119 0.90 18.35 -6.39
N THR A 120 2.13 17.97 -6.73
CA THR A 120 3.31 18.25 -5.91
C THR A 120 4.46 18.74 -6.79
N HIS A 121 4.91 19.98 -6.54
CA HIS A 121 6.17 20.45 -7.12
C HIS A 121 7.32 19.75 -6.40
N ARG A 122 8.00 18.84 -7.12
CA ARG A 122 9.10 18.01 -6.58
C ARG A 122 10.17 18.84 -5.86
N GLU A 123 10.42 20.06 -6.32
CA GLU A 123 11.41 20.98 -5.73
C GLU A 123 11.06 21.45 -4.31
N THR A 124 9.78 21.43 -3.94
CA THR A 124 9.28 21.88 -2.62
C THR A 124 8.77 20.73 -1.74
N TRP A 125 8.88 19.49 -2.22
CA TRP A 125 8.36 18.33 -1.51
C TRP A 125 9.41 17.79 -0.54
N ALA A 126 9.03 17.68 0.74
CA ALA A 126 9.90 17.13 1.78
C ALA A 126 10.16 15.61 1.62
N GLY A 127 9.48 14.95 0.67
CA GLY A 127 9.57 13.50 0.46
C GLY A 127 8.68 12.67 1.38
N TYR A 128 7.89 13.31 2.25
CA TYR A 128 6.90 12.66 3.12
C TYR A 128 5.86 13.68 3.63
N HIS A 129 4.80 13.20 4.29
CA HIS A 129 3.81 14.02 4.98
C HIS A 129 3.12 13.25 6.12
N GLY A 130 2.50 13.98 7.04
CA GLY A 130 1.90 13.50 8.27
C GLY A 130 2.73 13.86 9.51
N ARG A 131 2.18 13.52 10.68
CA ARG A 131 2.82 13.76 11.98
C ARG A 131 3.70 12.58 12.38
N VAL A 132 4.87 12.47 11.76
CA VAL A 132 5.83 11.39 11.99
C VAL A 132 6.28 11.28 13.44
N SER A 133 6.17 12.36 14.23
CA SER A 133 6.42 12.33 15.68
C SER A 133 5.49 11.38 16.46
N GLU A 134 4.34 11.03 15.90
CA GLU A 134 3.38 10.09 16.50
C GLU A 134 3.73 8.63 16.22
N ALA A 135 4.72 8.35 15.37
CA ALA A 135 5.10 6.98 15.04
C ALA A 135 5.79 6.28 16.20
N SER A 136 5.49 5.00 16.41
CA SER A 136 6.22 4.17 17.39
C SER A 136 6.32 2.72 16.94
N LYS A 137 7.28 2.01 17.51
CA LYS A 137 7.47 0.58 17.30
C LYS A 137 6.21 -0.22 17.67
N GLU A 138 5.63 0.06 18.83
CA GLU A 138 4.48 -0.67 19.39
C GLU A 138 3.24 -0.51 18.50
N LYS A 139 3.01 0.70 17.98
CA LYS A 139 1.94 0.95 16.99
C LYS A 139 2.19 0.13 15.73
N GLY A 140 3.44 0.08 15.26
CA GLY A 140 3.83 -0.70 14.08
C GLY A 140 3.56 -2.20 14.23
N GLU A 141 3.86 -2.77 15.39
CA GLU A 141 3.60 -4.19 15.68
C GLU A 141 2.11 -4.52 15.55
N VAL A 142 1.23 -3.69 16.14
CA VAL A 142 -0.23 -3.84 16.04
C VAL A 142 -0.71 -3.72 14.59
N LEU A 143 -0.19 -2.74 13.84
CA LEU A 143 -0.56 -2.51 12.44
C LEU A 143 -0.14 -3.68 11.54
N ILE A 144 1.05 -4.23 11.74
CA ILE A 144 1.55 -5.40 11.00
C ILE A 144 0.66 -6.61 11.27
N GLU A 145 0.38 -6.91 12.54
CA GLU A 145 -0.43 -8.07 12.93
C GLU A 145 -1.82 -8.02 12.27
N GLU A 146 -2.52 -6.88 12.39
CA GLU A 146 -3.84 -6.74 11.80
C GLU A 146 -3.80 -6.75 10.27
N SER A 147 -2.79 -6.12 9.64
CA SER A 147 -2.64 -6.14 8.18
C SER A 147 -2.46 -7.57 7.67
N VAL A 148 -1.55 -8.35 8.27
CA VAL A 148 -1.33 -9.76 7.91
C VAL A 148 -2.61 -10.57 8.07
N LYS A 149 -3.31 -10.43 9.19
CA LYS A 149 -4.58 -11.11 9.45
C LYS A 149 -5.63 -10.82 8.37
N ARG A 150 -5.76 -9.56 7.95
CA ARG A 150 -6.71 -9.15 6.91
C ARG A 150 -6.32 -9.62 5.51
N ILE A 151 -5.03 -9.60 5.18
CA ILE A 151 -4.50 -10.17 3.93
C ILE A 151 -4.85 -11.66 3.85
N VAL A 152 -4.50 -12.43 4.89
CA VAL A 152 -4.77 -13.88 4.94
C VAL A 152 -6.26 -14.16 4.79
N LYS A 153 -7.10 -13.44 5.54
CA LYS A 153 -8.56 -13.58 5.46
C LYS A 153 -9.08 -13.31 4.04
N ALA A 154 -8.71 -12.19 3.44
CA ALA A 154 -9.19 -11.81 2.10
C ALA A 154 -8.79 -12.83 1.04
N VAL A 155 -7.55 -13.33 1.09
CA VAL A 155 -7.05 -14.33 0.14
C VAL A 155 -7.76 -15.67 0.34
N GLN A 156 -7.97 -16.11 1.58
CA GLN A 156 -8.68 -17.36 1.88
C GLN A 156 -10.15 -17.31 1.42
N GLU A 157 -10.84 -16.20 1.69
CA GLU A 157 -12.23 -15.99 1.25
C GLU A 157 -12.34 -16.05 -0.28
N TRP A 158 -11.43 -15.37 -0.99
CA TRP A 158 -11.40 -15.39 -2.45
C TRP A 158 -11.11 -16.80 -3.01
N ILE A 159 -10.09 -17.48 -2.49
CA ILE A 159 -9.75 -18.85 -2.92
C ILE A 159 -10.92 -19.80 -2.70
N SER A 160 -11.57 -19.76 -1.53
CA SER A 160 -12.68 -20.67 -1.19
C SER A 160 -13.90 -20.55 -2.10
N THR A 161 -14.01 -19.44 -2.84
CA THR A 161 -15.17 -19.14 -3.70
C THR A 161 -14.85 -19.23 -5.19
N HIS A 162 -13.56 -19.19 -5.59
CA HIS A 162 -13.15 -19.08 -7.00
C HIS A 162 -12.19 -20.18 -7.48
N VAL A 163 -11.61 -20.99 -6.58
CA VAL A 163 -10.56 -21.98 -6.91
C VAL A 163 -11.03 -23.40 -6.67
#